data_AF-A0A8T5A447-F1
#
_entry.id   AF-A0A8T5A447-F1
#
_cell.length_a   1.000
_cell.length_b   1.000
_cell.length_c   1.000
_cell.angle_alpha   90.00
_cell.angle_beta   90.00
_cell.angle_gamma   90.00
#
_symmetry.space_group_name_H-M   'P 1'
#
loop_
_entity.id
_entity.type
_entity.pdbx_description
1 polymer ?
#
loop_
_entity_poly.entity_id
_entity_poly.type
_entity_poly.pdbx_seq_one_letter_code
_entity_poly.pdbx_strand_id
1 'polypeptide(L)'
;RLRWVVKLEKGRGFIGQEALMRVAKEGVKRTRVGIALEERGIPRKGYEIWNEEMIGYVTSGGYSPTLDKGIAMGYVPPAYSKLNTPVRIKIRNRLLKGKIVKFHPFYDESRYGWRRNKG
;
A
#
# COMPACT_ATOMS: atom_id res chain seq x y z
N ARG A 1 -4.79 1.63 -6.27
CA ARG A 1 -4.62 2.53 -7.44
C ARG A 1 -5.92 3.30 -7.64
N LEU A 2 -5.89 4.57 -8.05
CA LEU A 2 -7.08 5.45 -8.16
C LEU A 2 -7.52 5.72 -9.61
N ARG A 3 -7.00 4.97 -10.60
CA ARG A 3 -7.36 5.17 -12.02
C ARG A 3 -8.87 5.07 -12.28
N TRP A 4 -9.59 4.28 -11.48
CA TRP A 4 -11.03 4.06 -11.63
C TRP A 4 -11.90 5.31 -11.40
N VAL A 5 -11.39 6.34 -10.71
CA VAL A 5 -12.12 7.63 -10.53
C VAL A 5 -11.76 8.69 -11.57
N VAL A 6 -10.88 8.41 -12.53
CA VAL A 6 -10.40 9.40 -13.50
C VAL A 6 -10.75 8.99 -14.93
N LYS A 7 -11.64 9.75 -15.58
CA LYS A 7 -11.89 9.66 -17.02
C LYS A 7 -10.91 10.57 -17.77
N LEU A 8 -9.79 10.01 -18.23
CA LEU A 8 -8.73 10.78 -18.91
C LEU A 8 -9.20 11.45 -20.21
N GLU A 9 -10.10 10.81 -20.94
CA GLU A 9 -10.70 11.34 -22.18
C GLU A 9 -12.05 11.98 -21.89
N LYS A 10 -12.04 13.04 -21.05
CA LYS A 10 -13.22 13.85 -20.79
C LYS A 10 -13.29 14.94 -21.86
N GLY A 11 -14.39 15.00 -22.63
CA GLY A 11 -14.50 15.87 -23.81
C GLY A 11 -14.27 17.37 -23.56
N ARG A 12 -14.71 17.92 -22.41
CA ARG A 12 -14.45 19.33 -22.03
C ARG A 12 -13.13 19.54 -21.26
N GLY A 13 -12.37 18.47 -21.05
CA GLY A 13 -11.20 18.43 -20.21
C GLY A 13 -11.40 18.69 -18.71
N PHE A 14 -10.30 18.70 -17.95
CA PHE A 14 -10.26 19.05 -16.52
C PHE A 14 -8.85 19.46 -16.06
N ILE A 15 -8.74 20.19 -14.95
CA ILE A 15 -7.46 20.64 -14.37
C ILE A 15 -6.57 19.42 -14.07
N GLY A 16 -5.37 19.40 -14.65
CA GLY A 16 -4.39 18.32 -14.47
C GLY A 16 -4.49 17.16 -15.47
N GLN A 17 -5.42 17.20 -16.43
CA GLN A 17 -5.60 16.12 -17.42
C GLN A 17 -4.32 15.82 -18.21
N GLU A 18 -3.65 16.83 -18.76
CA GLU A 18 -2.41 16.65 -19.54
C GLU A 18 -1.28 16.03 -18.69
N ALA A 19 -1.16 16.46 -17.43
CA ALA A 19 -0.19 15.89 -16.49
C ALA A 19 -0.49 14.40 -16.22
N LEU A 20 -1.76 14.05 -16.02
CA LEU A 20 -2.16 12.66 -15.82
C LEU A 20 -2.01 11.80 -17.09
N MET A 21 -2.22 12.36 -18.28
CA MET A 21 -1.96 11.68 -19.55
C MET A 21 -0.47 11.37 -19.72
N ARG A 22 0.41 12.32 -19.38
CA ARG A 22 1.87 12.07 -19.36
C ARG A 22 2.25 10.95 -18.39
N VAL A 23 1.76 11.00 -17.15
CA VAL A 23 1.99 9.94 -16.16
C VAL A 23 1.43 8.58 -16.62
N ALA A 24 0.30 8.56 -17.33
CA ALA A 24 -0.26 7.33 -17.86
C ALA A 24 0.62 6.71 -18.96
N LYS A 25 1.33 7.54 -19.75
CA LYS A 25 2.26 7.10 -20.79
C LYS A 25 3.62 6.70 -20.21
N GLU A 26 4.18 7.51 -19.31
CA GLU A 26 5.54 7.36 -18.77
C GLU A 26 5.60 6.36 -17.61
N GLY A 27 4.50 6.13 -16.91
CA GLY A 27 4.43 5.32 -15.71
C GLY A 27 4.76 6.11 -14.42
N VAL A 28 4.51 5.47 -13.29
CA VAL A 28 4.73 6.07 -11.96
C VAL A 28 6.06 5.62 -11.36
N LYS A 29 6.79 6.55 -10.75
CA LYS A 29 8.02 6.24 -10.00
C LYS A 29 7.76 5.53 -8.67
N ARG A 30 6.55 5.67 -8.12
CA ARG A 30 6.13 5.05 -6.86
C ARG A 30 4.67 4.63 -6.91
N THR A 31 4.36 3.52 -6.26
CA THR A 31 2.99 3.00 -6.14
C THR A 31 2.64 2.78 -4.68
N ARG A 32 1.35 2.98 -4.36
CA ARG A 32 0.82 2.74 -3.03
C ARG A 32 0.64 1.24 -2.81
N VAL A 33 1.13 0.74 -1.68
CA VAL A 33 1.06 -0.67 -1.27
C VAL A 33 0.46 -0.80 0.13
N GLY A 34 -0.10 -1.97 0.41
CA GLY A 34 -0.44 -2.39 1.77
C GLY A 34 0.65 -3.30 2.30
N ILE A 35 0.96 -3.20 3.58
CA ILE A 35 1.99 -4.00 4.26
C ILE A 35 1.37 -4.60 5.52
N ALA A 36 1.63 -5.89 5.74
CA ALA A 36 1.33 -6.55 7.01
C ALA A 36 2.65 -7.02 7.63
N LEU A 37 2.86 -6.70 8.91
CA LEU A 37 4.00 -7.19 9.67
C LEU A 37 3.80 -8.67 10.02
N GLU A 38 4.90 -9.40 10.02
CA GLU A 38 4.98 -10.80 10.47
C GLU A 38 5.49 -10.90 11.90
N GLU A 39 6.04 -9.81 12.42
CA GLU A 39 6.53 -9.67 13.80
C GLU A 39 5.66 -8.69 14.61
N ARG A 40 5.74 -8.79 15.94
CA ARG A 40 5.09 -7.82 16.84
C ARG A 40 5.73 -6.44 16.68
N GLY A 41 4.93 -5.49 16.23
CA GLY A 41 5.28 -4.09 16.10
C GLY A 41 4.11 -3.31 15.53
N ILE A 42 4.09 -2.00 15.75
CA ILE A 42 3.02 -1.14 15.23
C ILE A 42 3.64 -0.06 14.35
N PRO A 43 3.48 -0.15 13.02
CA PRO A 43 4.05 0.82 12.10
C PRO A 43 3.35 2.18 12.27
N ARG A 44 4.08 3.26 12.01
CA ARG A 44 3.60 4.64 12.11
C ARG A 44 4.03 5.43 10.86
N LYS A 45 3.34 6.53 10.59
CA LYS A 45 3.69 7.47 9.52
C LYS A 45 5.16 7.88 9.63
N GLY A 46 5.85 7.92 8.50
CA GLY A 46 7.25 8.33 8.38
C GLY A 46 8.27 7.20 8.55
N TYR A 47 7.86 6.01 9.01
CA TYR A 47 8.78 4.87 9.10
C TYR A 47 9.26 4.41 7.74
N GLU A 48 10.54 4.06 7.65
CA GLU A 48 11.18 3.59 6.43
C GLU A 48 10.74 2.16 6.10
N ILE A 49 10.58 1.90 4.81
CA ILE A 49 10.34 0.57 4.23
C ILE A 49 11.62 0.13 3.56
N TRP A 50 12.04 -1.10 3.84
CA TRP A 50 13.31 -1.66 3.39
C TRP A 50 13.13 -2.99 2.63
N ASN A 51 13.94 -3.20 1.61
CA ASN A 51 14.17 -4.47 0.91
C ASN A 51 15.65 -4.48 0.50
N GLU A 52 16.50 -5.01 1.40
CA GLU A 52 17.99 -4.87 1.38
C GLU A 52 18.48 -3.43 1.53
N GLU A 53 17.91 -2.52 0.77
CA GLU A 53 18.06 -1.07 0.86
C GLU A 53 16.75 -0.38 1.26
N MET A 54 16.81 0.92 1.49
CA MET A 54 15.64 1.73 1.76
C MET A 54 14.86 1.95 0.46
N ILE A 55 13.59 1.52 0.41
CA ILE A 55 12.73 1.54 -0.78
C ILE A 55 11.49 2.43 -0.64
N GLY A 56 11.32 3.13 0.48
CA GLY A 56 10.22 4.08 0.64
C GLY A 56 9.78 4.31 2.08
N TYR A 57 8.56 4.80 2.23
CA TYR A 57 8.04 5.25 3.53
C TYR A 57 6.60 4.84 3.78
N VAL A 58 6.29 4.60 5.05
CA VAL A 58 4.94 4.42 5.58
C VAL A 58 4.21 5.76 5.59
N THR A 59 3.03 5.79 5.00
CA THR A 59 2.14 6.98 5.03
C THR A 59 1.14 6.91 6.17
N SER A 60 0.66 5.71 6.51
CA SER A 60 -0.23 5.48 7.65
C SER A 60 -0.01 4.06 8.15
N GLY A 61 -0.09 3.86 9.47
CA GLY A 61 0.09 2.53 10.05
C GLY A 61 -0.56 2.43 11.41
N GLY A 62 -0.94 1.21 11.78
CA GLY A 62 -1.70 0.93 12.99
C GLY A 62 -1.65 -0.54 13.36
N TYR A 63 -2.26 -0.87 14.49
CA TYR A 63 -2.52 -2.24 14.87
C TYR A 63 -3.92 -2.62 14.39
N SER A 64 -4.06 -3.79 13.77
CA SER A 64 -5.35 -4.33 13.35
C SER A 64 -5.82 -5.37 14.36
N PRO A 65 -6.89 -5.11 15.16
CA PRO A 65 -7.44 -6.09 16.07
C PRO A 65 -7.98 -7.33 15.34
N THR A 66 -8.54 -7.15 14.13
CA THR A 66 -9.07 -8.25 13.32
C THR A 66 -8.00 -9.23 12.84
N LEU A 67 -6.78 -8.73 12.61
CA LEU A 67 -5.67 -9.52 12.08
C LEU A 67 -4.61 -9.86 13.14
N ASP A 68 -4.74 -9.32 14.35
CA ASP A 68 -3.75 -9.42 15.44
C ASP A 68 -2.32 -9.01 14.99
N LYS A 69 -2.22 -8.01 14.10
CA LYS A 69 -0.97 -7.64 13.42
C LYS A 69 -0.85 -6.14 13.19
N GLY A 70 0.38 -5.66 13.12
CA GLY A 70 0.69 -4.33 12.61
C GLY A 70 0.45 -4.26 11.10
N ILE A 71 -0.34 -3.30 10.64
CA ILE A 71 -0.61 -3.07 9.21
C ILE A 71 -0.27 -1.64 8.84
N ALA A 72 0.18 -1.45 7.59
CA ALA A 72 0.58 -0.14 7.09
C ALA A 72 0.17 0.06 5.62
N MET A 73 0.07 1.34 5.28
CA MET A 73 0.08 1.84 3.91
C MET A 73 1.41 2.52 3.67
N GLY A 74 1.96 2.37 2.47
CA GLY A 74 3.22 3.01 2.10
C GLY A 74 3.35 3.23 0.61
N TYR A 75 4.40 3.93 0.21
CA TYR A 75 4.81 4.07 -1.18
C TYR A 75 6.17 3.41 -1.40
N VAL A 76 6.26 2.59 -2.44
CA VAL A 76 7.50 1.93 -2.90
C VAL A 76 7.60 2.02 -4.42
N PRO A 77 8.79 1.87 -5.03
CA PRO A 77 8.92 1.72 -6.47
C PRO A 77 8.07 0.55 -7.00
N PRO A 78 7.55 0.61 -8.24
CA PRO A 78 6.74 -0.46 -8.82
C PRO A 78 7.38 -1.85 -8.76
N ALA A 79 8.72 -1.93 -8.87
CA ALA A 79 9.48 -3.18 -8.79
C ALA A 79 9.24 -3.96 -7.47
N TYR A 80 8.99 -3.26 -6.36
CA TYR A 80 8.76 -3.87 -5.04
C TYR A 80 7.27 -4.03 -4.69
N SER A 81 6.36 -3.79 -5.63
CA SER A 81 4.92 -3.69 -5.34
C SER A 81 4.13 -4.98 -5.51
N LYS A 82 4.79 -6.08 -5.87
CA LYS A 82 4.15 -7.38 -6.07
C LYS A 82 3.65 -7.94 -4.73
N LEU A 83 2.51 -8.62 -4.77
CA LEU A 83 1.97 -9.29 -3.58
C LEU A 83 2.95 -10.34 -3.06
N ASN A 84 3.00 -10.50 -1.74
CA ASN A 84 3.92 -11.37 -1.01
C ASN A 84 5.40 -11.01 -1.14
N THR A 85 5.76 -9.87 -1.76
CA THR A 85 7.13 -9.36 -1.70
C THR A 85 7.54 -9.12 -0.24
N PRO A 86 8.63 -9.74 0.24
CA PRO A 86 9.15 -9.51 1.59
C PRO A 86 9.65 -8.07 1.73
N VAL A 87 9.32 -7.43 2.84
CA VAL A 87 9.80 -6.09 3.19
C VAL A 87 10.12 -6.03 4.68
N ARG A 88 10.83 -4.99 5.10
CA ARG A 88 11.05 -4.68 6.52
C ARG A 88 10.60 -3.26 6.79
N ILE A 89 9.98 -3.02 7.95
CA ILE A 89 9.69 -1.67 8.43
C ILE A 89 10.67 -1.35 9.55
N LYS A 90 11.36 -0.21 9.43
CA LYS A 90 12.24 0.28 10.49
C LYS A 90 11.40 0.92 11.58
N ILE A 91 11.29 0.23 12.71
CA ILE A 91 10.59 0.69 13.91
C ILE A 91 11.61 0.91 15.00
N ARG A 92 11.84 2.19 15.35
CA ARG A 92 12.94 2.58 16.25
C ARG A 92 14.27 2.05 15.69
N ASN A 93 14.97 1.21 16.43
CA ASN A 93 16.27 0.64 16.05
C ASN A 93 16.17 -0.78 15.48
N ARG A 94 14.97 -1.24 15.11
CA ARG A 94 14.74 -2.61 14.62
C ARG A 94 14.10 -2.61 13.24
N LEU A 95 14.55 -3.52 12.38
CA LEU A 95 13.91 -3.83 11.11
C LEU A 95 12.97 -5.02 11.31
N LEU A 96 11.66 -4.77 11.37
CA LEU A 96 10.66 -5.81 11.54
C LEU A 96 10.19 -6.33 10.19
N LYS A 97 10.16 -7.65 10.03
CA LYS A 97 9.71 -8.36 8.84
C LYS A 97 8.22 -8.13 8.61
N GLY A 98 7.89 -8.00 7.34
CA GLY A 98 6.53 -7.95 6.83
C GLY A 98 6.50 -8.30 5.36
N LYS A 99 5.32 -8.19 4.77
CA LYS A 99 5.13 -8.46 3.34
C LYS A 99 4.13 -7.52 2.71
N ILE A 100 4.29 -7.30 1.42
CA ILE A 100 3.29 -6.60 0.62
C ILE A 100 2.02 -7.46 0.54
N VAL A 101 0.89 -6.87 0.90
CA VAL A 101 -0.43 -7.51 0.89
C VAL A 101 -1.40 -6.71 0.04
N LYS A 102 -2.57 -7.32 -0.24
CA LYS A 102 -3.67 -6.62 -0.90
C LYS A 102 -4.00 -5.36 -0.10
N PHE A 103 -3.89 -4.22 -0.77
CA PHE A 103 -4.05 -2.91 -0.13
C PHE A 103 -5.46 -2.70 0.44
N HIS A 104 -6.50 -3.26 -0.20
CA HIS A 104 -7.86 -3.10 0.30
C HIS A 104 -8.77 -4.27 -0.09
N PRO A 105 -9.55 -4.82 0.88
CA PRO A 105 -9.30 -4.71 2.32
C PRO A 105 -8.11 -5.58 2.76
N PHE A 106 -7.58 -5.31 3.95
CA PHE A 106 -6.53 -6.13 4.58
C PHE A 106 -7.08 -7.44 5.18
N TYR A 107 -8.39 -7.48 5.46
CA TYR A 107 -9.07 -8.65 6.01
C TYR A 107 -9.66 -9.53 4.92
N ASP A 108 -10.01 -10.76 5.30
CA ASP A 108 -10.73 -11.70 4.46
C ASP A 108 -12.17 -11.21 4.20
N GLU A 109 -12.47 -10.90 2.94
CA GLU A 109 -13.78 -10.43 2.48
C GLU A 109 -14.87 -11.51 2.59
N SER A 110 -14.52 -12.80 2.63
CA SER A 110 -15.50 -13.88 2.80
C SER A 110 -16.01 -13.99 4.24
N ARG A 111 -15.18 -13.56 5.20
CA ARG A 111 -15.48 -13.62 6.65
C ARG A 111 -15.94 -12.28 7.21
N TYR A 112 -15.41 -11.16 6.71
CA TYR A 112 -15.65 -9.82 7.24
C TYR A 112 -16.11 -8.83 6.15
N GLY A 113 -16.68 -7.70 6.58
CA GLY A 113 -17.16 -6.65 5.68
C GLY A 113 -18.51 -6.98 5.03
N TRP A 114 -18.93 -6.13 4.10
CA TRP A 114 -20.26 -6.21 3.47
C TRP A 114 -20.40 -7.36 2.47
N ARG A 115 -19.28 -7.89 1.96
CA ARG A 115 -19.20 -9.02 1.03
C ARG A 115 -19.08 -10.39 1.71
N ARG A 116 -19.15 -10.44 3.04
CA ARG A 116 -19.03 -11.69 3.78
C ARG A 116 -20.09 -12.69 3.34
N ASN A 117 -19.75 -13.97 3.37
CA ASN A 117 -20.71 -15.04 3.18
C ASN A 117 -21.78 -14.91 4.26
N LYS A 118 -23.02 -14.68 3.83
CA LYS A 118 -24.18 -14.89 4.69
C LYS A 118 -24.45 -16.38 4.60
N GLY A 119 -24.20 -17.08 5.71
CA GLY A 119 -24.53 -18.50 5.82
C GLY A 119 -25.99 -18.76 5.51
#